data_AF-A0A1I7V651-F1
#
_entry.id   AF-A0A1I7V651-F1
#
_cell.length_a   1.000
_cell.length_b   1.000
_cell.length_c   1.000
_cell.angle_alpha   90.00
_cell.angle_beta   90.00
_cell.angle_gamma   90.00
#
_symmetry.space_group_name_H-M   'P 1'
#
loop_
_entity.id
_entity.type
_entity.pdbx_description
1 polymer ?
#
loop_
_entity_poly.entity_id
_entity_poly.type
_entity_poly.pdbx_seq_one_letter_code
_entity_poly.pdbx_strand_id
1 'polypeptide(L)'
;MPHEDKEQEEEQKARTAYDLIRMRLERLQKNIEKPVSIPQRRDGRKPRPPPDFVRNVVGSSAAAGSAEFHIFRNNRKREMDRLDYMHNKALQEELDEKFLAEKRRRAEEEERKTAKKRLKRQRYKEKMKSLRKKNGEKDVENETDEDGSESSSTVENVVERSNQITDEENSKVVQPNGSSEAQKDKPEKQSVRKAEVEETDDPSSSIKNASGNSVKRRNEDT
;
A
#
# COMPACT_ATOMS: atom_id res chain seq x y z
N MET A 1 -1.06 -30.64 -27.78
CA MET A 1 -1.94 -31.46 -26.93
C MET A 1 -1.99 -30.81 -25.57
N PRO A 2 -3.16 -30.56 -24.96
CA PRO A 2 -3.21 -30.08 -23.58
C PRO A 2 -2.72 -31.21 -22.67
N HIS A 3 -1.77 -30.93 -21.80
CA HIS A 3 -1.45 -31.81 -20.67
C HIS A 3 -2.50 -31.53 -19.60
N GLU A 4 -3.39 -32.49 -19.40
CA GLU A 4 -4.31 -32.49 -18.27
C GLU A 4 -3.50 -32.81 -17.01
N ASP A 5 -3.31 -31.80 -16.17
CA ASP A 5 -2.70 -31.97 -14.86
C ASP A 5 -3.66 -32.81 -14.01
N LYS A 6 -3.42 -34.13 -13.93
CA LYS A 6 -4.20 -35.09 -13.11
C LYS A 6 -4.47 -34.59 -11.69
N GLU A 7 -3.60 -33.74 -11.17
CA GLU A 7 -3.72 -33.08 -9.87
C GLU A 7 -4.96 -32.18 -9.75
N GLN A 8 -5.32 -31.47 -10.83
CA GLN A 8 -6.46 -30.56 -10.87
C GLN A 8 -7.79 -31.32 -10.93
N GLU A 9 -7.81 -32.45 -11.64
CA GLU A 9 -8.99 -33.33 -11.70
C GLU A 9 -9.30 -33.97 -10.34
N GLU A 10 -8.27 -34.39 -9.60
CA GLU A 10 -8.41 -34.90 -8.23
C GLU A 10 -8.94 -33.85 -7.26
N GLU A 11 -8.55 -32.58 -7.43
CA GLU A 11 -9.04 -31.47 -6.62
C GLU A 11 -10.49 -31.11 -6.95
N GLN A 12 -10.90 -31.22 -8.22
CA GLN A 12 -12.30 -31.01 -8.63
C GLN A 12 -13.28 -32.04 -8.06
N LYS A 13 -12.79 -33.22 -7.68
CA LYS A 13 -13.60 -34.29 -7.07
C LYS A 13 -13.95 -34.02 -5.60
N ALA A 14 -13.29 -33.08 -4.95
CA ALA A 14 -13.52 -32.77 -3.54
C ALA A 14 -14.88 -32.07 -3.34
N ARG A 15 -15.63 -32.49 -2.31
CA ARG A 15 -16.95 -31.93 -2.01
C ARG A 15 -16.92 -30.81 -0.98
N THR A 16 -15.96 -30.86 -0.05
CA THR A 16 -15.80 -29.87 1.03
C THR A 16 -14.36 -29.32 1.04
N ALA A 17 -14.16 -28.12 1.60
CA ALA A 17 -12.83 -27.53 1.76
C ALA A 17 -11.86 -28.44 2.55
N TYR A 18 -12.39 -29.22 3.51
CA TYR A 18 -11.62 -30.21 4.24
C TYR A 18 -11.10 -31.34 3.33
N ASP A 19 -11.93 -31.82 2.40
CA ASP A 19 -11.53 -32.86 1.43
C ASP A 19 -10.42 -32.36 0.50
N LEU A 20 -10.49 -31.09 0.06
CA LEU A 20 -9.42 -30.46 -0.73
C LEU A 20 -8.08 -30.44 0.02
N ILE A 21 -8.11 -30.05 1.29
CA ILE A 21 -6.90 -30.01 2.14
C ILE A 21 -6.38 -31.43 2.37
N ARG A 22 -7.27 -32.39 2.66
CA ARG A 22 -6.92 -33.79 2.85
C ARG A 22 -6.23 -34.38 1.61
N MET A 23 -6.79 -34.18 0.41
CA MET A 23 -6.20 -34.64 -0.85
C MET A 23 -4.81 -34.04 -1.08
N ARG A 24 -4.64 -32.73 -0.84
CA ARG A 24 -3.33 -32.05 -0.95
C ARG A 24 -2.33 -32.56 0.08
N LEU A 25 -2.76 -32.82 1.31
CA LEU A 25 -1.92 -33.40 2.36
C LEU A 25 -1.50 -34.84 2.02
N GLU A 26 -2.43 -35.69 1.59
CA GLU A 26 -2.13 -37.06 1.13
C GLU A 26 -1.12 -37.04 -0.03
N ARG A 27 -1.22 -36.07 -0.95
CA ARG A 27 -0.25 -35.87 -2.04
C ARG A 27 1.15 -35.51 -1.52
N LEU A 28 1.25 -34.60 -0.55
CA LEU A 28 2.52 -34.22 0.07
C LEU A 28 3.13 -35.38 0.89
N GLN A 29 2.30 -36.15 1.58
CA GLN A 29 2.71 -37.31 2.38
C GLN A 29 3.15 -38.51 1.55
N LYS A 30 2.72 -38.63 0.29
CA LYS A 30 3.24 -39.67 -0.62
C LYS A 30 4.72 -39.49 -0.92
N ASN A 31 5.23 -38.25 -0.88
CA ASN A 31 6.62 -37.91 -1.23
C ASN A 31 7.27 -37.04 -0.15
N ILE A 32 7.42 -37.57 1.06
CA ILE A 32 7.93 -36.82 2.23
C ILE A 32 9.37 -36.32 2.03
N GLU A 33 10.20 -37.09 1.33
CA GLU A 33 11.61 -36.73 1.10
C GLU A 33 11.79 -35.60 0.07
N LYS A 34 10.77 -35.32 -0.76
CA LYS A 34 10.85 -34.26 -1.76
C LYS A 34 10.57 -32.91 -1.08
N PRO A 35 11.54 -31.96 -1.08
CA PRO A 35 11.29 -30.64 -0.49
C PRO A 35 10.19 -29.92 -1.26
N VAL A 36 9.23 -29.35 -0.52
CA VAL A 36 8.10 -28.61 -1.08
C VAL A 36 8.56 -27.20 -1.47
N SER A 37 8.32 -26.81 -2.73
CA SER A 37 8.61 -25.45 -3.21
C SER A 37 7.52 -24.49 -2.75
N ILE A 38 7.81 -23.71 -1.71
CA ILE A 38 6.94 -22.62 -1.26
C ILE A 38 7.21 -21.42 -2.17
N PRO A 39 6.21 -20.91 -2.91
CA PRO A 39 6.41 -19.78 -3.80
C PRO A 39 6.79 -18.54 -2.98
N GLN A 40 7.97 -17.99 -3.25
CA GLN A 40 8.38 -16.72 -2.68
C GLN A 40 7.53 -15.58 -3.26
N ARG A 41 7.29 -14.52 -2.47
CA ARG A 41 6.59 -13.33 -2.96
C ARG A 41 7.33 -12.77 -4.16
N ARG A 42 6.60 -12.57 -5.26
CA ARG A 42 7.17 -12.00 -6.49
C ARG A 42 7.45 -10.53 -6.26
N ASP A 43 8.64 -10.10 -6.65
CA ASP A 43 8.95 -8.68 -6.77
C ASP A 43 8.00 -8.02 -7.77
N GLY A 44 7.61 -6.78 -7.49
CA GLY A 44 6.85 -5.96 -8.44
C GLY A 44 7.60 -5.78 -9.77
N ARG A 45 6.87 -5.44 -10.83
CA ARG A 45 7.45 -5.25 -12.17
C ARG A 45 8.36 -4.01 -12.18
N LYS A 46 9.68 -4.23 -12.07
CA LYS A 46 10.70 -3.18 -12.16
C LYS A 46 11.10 -2.96 -13.63
N PRO A 47 11.37 -1.71 -14.07
CA PRO A 47 11.95 -1.47 -15.38
C PRO A 47 13.32 -2.16 -15.45
N ARG A 48 13.65 -2.72 -16.62
CA ARG A 48 14.96 -3.36 -16.83
C ARG A 48 16.05 -2.30 -16.74
N PRO A 49 17.20 -2.59 -16.12
CA PRO A 49 18.32 -1.66 -16.12
C PRO A 49 18.77 -1.39 -17.56
N PRO A 50 19.24 -0.16 -17.85
CA PRO A 50 19.83 0.14 -19.15
C PRO A 50 21.07 -0.75 -19.38
N PRO A 51 21.32 -1.19 -20.62
CA PRO A 51 22.54 -1.94 -20.94
C PRO A 51 23.77 -1.02 -20.82
N ASP A 52 24.86 -1.53 -20.24
CA ASP A 52 26.09 -0.75 -20.03
C ASP A 52 26.74 -0.29 -21.34
N PHE A 53 26.73 -1.15 -22.36
CA PHE A 53 27.33 -0.87 -23.66
C PHE A 53 26.38 -1.22 -24.79
N VAL A 54 26.17 -0.24 -25.67
CA VAL A 54 25.50 -0.45 -26.96
C VAL A 54 26.58 -0.70 -28.00
N ARG A 55 26.61 -1.91 -28.57
CA ARG A 55 27.64 -2.32 -29.54
C ARG A 55 27.38 -1.84 -30.97
N ASN A 56 26.11 -1.66 -31.31
CA ASN A 56 25.66 -1.39 -32.68
C ASN A 56 25.33 0.10 -32.87
N VAL A 57 26.25 0.98 -32.50
CA VAL A 57 26.08 2.43 -32.66
C VAL A 57 26.59 2.82 -34.04
N VAL A 58 25.71 3.34 -34.89
CA VAL A 58 26.10 3.94 -36.17
C VAL A 58 26.77 5.30 -35.92
N GLY A 59 27.71 5.69 -36.79
CA GLY A 59 28.47 6.93 -36.61
C GLY A 59 27.58 8.17 -36.48
N SER A 60 28.04 9.20 -35.76
CA SER A 60 27.21 10.38 -35.42
C SER A 60 26.71 11.18 -36.63
N SER A 61 27.42 11.09 -37.76
CA SER A 61 27.05 11.75 -39.02
C SER A 61 26.37 10.80 -40.01
N ALA A 62 26.09 9.55 -39.63
CA ALA A 62 25.39 8.61 -40.48
C ALA A 62 23.92 9.05 -40.68
N ALA A 63 23.39 8.87 -41.88
CA ALA A 63 21.98 9.16 -42.16
C ALA A 63 21.05 8.20 -41.41
N ALA A 64 19.80 8.65 -41.16
CA ALA A 64 18.79 7.84 -40.48
C ALA A 64 18.54 6.52 -41.24
N GLY A 65 18.91 5.40 -40.62
CA GLY A 65 18.66 4.06 -41.15
C GLY A 65 17.20 3.62 -40.97
N SER A 66 16.78 2.59 -41.70
CA SER A 66 15.42 2.04 -41.60
C SER A 66 15.08 1.47 -40.22
N ALA A 67 16.07 1.01 -39.45
CA ALA A 67 15.88 0.48 -38.11
C ALA A 67 15.76 1.55 -37.01
N GLU A 68 16.18 2.79 -37.28
CA GLU A 68 16.27 3.86 -36.28
C GLU A 68 14.90 4.20 -35.67
N PHE A 69 13.86 4.17 -36.50
CA PHE A 69 12.48 4.36 -36.05
C PHE A 69 12.06 3.33 -34.98
N HIS A 70 12.41 2.06 -35.17
CA HIS A 70 12.07 1.01 -34.21
C HIS A 70 12.90 1.10 -32.93
N ILE A 71 14.16 1.53 -33.03
CA ILE A 71 15.02 1.79 -31.88
C ILE A 71 14.41 2.91 -31.03
N PHE A 72 14.05 4.04 -31.62
CA PHE A 72 13.40 5.16 -30.94
C PHE A 72 12.08 4.73 -30.28
N ARG A 73 11.19 4.02 -31.00
CA ARG A 73 9.91 3.54 -30.46
C ARG A 73 10.10 2.68 -29.21
N ASN A 74 11.07 1.74 -29.25
CA ASN A 74 11.36 0.86 -28.13
C ASN A 74 12.00 1.60 -26.95
N ASN A 75 12.91 2.55 -27.24
CA ASN A 75 13.54 3.38 -26.22
C ASN A 75 12.50 4.27 -25.53
N ARG A 76 11.65 4.96 -26.30
CA ARG A 76 10.55 5.79 -25.78
C ARG A 76 9.62 4.98 -24.88
N LYS A 77 9.19 3.79 -25.32
CA LYS A 77 8.36 2.93 -24.50
C LYS A 77 9.05 2.54 -23.18
N ARG A 78 10.33 2.14 -23.25
CA ARG A 78 11.12 1.80 -22.07
C ARG A 78 11.24 2.98 -21.11
N GLU A 79 11.42 4.18 -21.63
CA GLU A 79 11.56 5.39 -20.83
C GLU A 79 10.24 5.81 -20.19
N MET A 80 9.12 5.78 -20.93
CA MET A 80 7.80 6.03 -20.35
C MET A 80 7.48 4.99 -19.26
N ASP A 81 7.68 3.69 -19.53
CA ASP A 81 7.48 2.62 -18.55
C ASP A 81 8.34 2.86 -17.28
N ARG A 82 9.56 3.42 -17.44
CA ARG A 82 10.47 3.76 -16.33
C ARG A 82 9.95 4.96 -15.54
N LEU A 83 9.52 6.02 -16.21
CA LEU A 83 8.97 7.22 -15.56
C LEU A 83 7.69 6.90 -14.81
N ASP A 84 6.77 6.15 -15.43
CA ASP A 84 5.52 5.69 -14.82
C ASP A 84 5.81 4.84 -13.57
N TYR A 85 6.79 3.94 -13.65
CA TYR A 85 7.21 3.14 -12.50
C TYR A 85 7.73 4.03 -11.35
N MET A 86 8.59 5.00 -11.64
CA MET A 86 9.14 5.91 -10.61
C MET A 86 8.04 6.75 -9.97
N HIS A 87 7.13 7.30 -10.78
CA HIS A 87 6.00 8.10 -10.30
C HIS A 87 5.05 7.27 -9.42
N ASN A 88 4.64 6.08 -9.89
CA ASN A 88 3.76 5.21 -9.12
C ASN A 88 4.40 4.74 -7.81
N LYS A 89 5.70 4.46 -7.82
CA LYS A 89 6.44 4.09 -6.61
C LYS A 89 6.48 5.23 -5.61
N ALA A 90 6.78 6.45 -6.05
CA ALA A 90 6.78 7.64 -5.18
C ALA A 90 5.39 7.90 -4.56
N LEU A 91 4.33 7.80 -5.37
CA LEU A 91 2.96 7.91 -4.88
C LEU A 91 2.62 6.83 -3.84
N GLN A 92 3.02 5.59 -4.10
CA GLN A 92 2.79 4.49 -3.16
C GLN A 92 3.50 4.73 -1.84
N GLU A 93 4.78 5.14 -1.88
CA GLU A 93 5.57 5.46 -0.69
C GLU A 93 4.93 6.60 0.12
N GLU A 94 4.48 7.68 -0.54
CA GLU A 94 3.80 8.80 0.12
C GLU A 94 2.48 8.36 0.80
N LEU A 95 1.69 7.53 0.12
CA LEU A 95 0.42 7.01 0.68
C LEU A 95 0.68 6.07 1.87
N ASP A 96 1.68 5.20 1.76
CA ASP A 96 2.07 4.28 2.82
C ASP A 96 2.58 5.04 4.06
N GLU A 97 3.41 6.08 3.86
CA GLU A 97 3.88 6.95 4.94
C GLU A 97 2.73 7.67 5.65
N LYS A 98 1.80 8.26 4.89
CA LYS A 98 0.59 8.89 5.43
C LYS A 98 -0.24 7.90 6.25
N PHE A 99 -0.47 6.71 5.70
CA PHE A 99 -1.22 5.67 6.38
C PHE A 99 -0.56 5.23 7.69
N LEU A 100 0.76 5.02 7.70
CA LEU A 100 1.51 4.63 8.88
C LEU A 100 1.49 5.74 9.96
N ALA A 101 1.62 7.00 9.53
CA ALA A 101 1.52 8.15 10.43
C ALA A 101 0.13 8.25 11.09
N GLU A 102 -0.94 8.12 10.31
CA GLU A 102 -2.31 8.11 10.84
C GLU A 102 -2.57 6.92 11.77
N LYS A 103 -2.08 5.74 11.41
CA LYS A 103 -2.19 4.54 12.25
C LYS A 103 -1.48 4.73 13.59
N ARG A 104 -0.28 5.30 13.59
CA ARG A 104 0.47 5.63 14.81
C ARG A 104 -0.31 6.64 15.66
N ARG A 105 -0.80 7.73 15.06
CA ARG A 105 -1.59 8.75 15.77
C ARG A 105 -2.81 8.13 16.46
N ARG A 106 -3.55 7.28 15.74
CA ARG A 106 -4.74 6.60 16.28
C ARG A 106 -4.37 5.68 17.45
N ALA A 107 -3.28 4.91 17.32
CA ALA A 107 -2.80 4.04 18.39
C ALA A 107 -2.39 4.84 19.64
N GLU A 108 -1.70 5.97 19.49
CA GLU A 108 -1.31 6.85 20.60
C GLU A 108 -2.53 7.49 21.29
N GLU A 109 -3.54 7.90 20.52
CA GLU A 109 -4.79 8.43 21.07
C GLU A 109 -5.56 7.38 21.87
N GLU A 110 -5.63 6.15 21.37
CA GLU A 110 -6.24 5.01 22.05
C GLU A 110 -5.45 4.63 23.31
N GLU A 111 -4.12 4.61 23.25
CA GLU A 111 -3.26 4.37 24.40
C GLU A 111 -3.43 5.47 25.45
N ARG A 112 -3.46 6.75 25.05
CA ARG A 112 -3.69 7.87 25.98
C ARG A 112 -5.06 7.76 26.66
N LYS A 113 -6.11 7.39 25.92
CA LYS A 113 -7.46 7.18 26.48
C LYS A 113 -7.48 5.99 27.45
N THR A 114 -6.88 4.87 27.08
CA THR A 114 -6.84 3.65 27.90
C THR A 114 -5.95 3.83 29.14
N ALA A 115 -4.80 4.49 29.03
CA ALA A 115 -3.91 4.83 30.15
C ALA A 115 -4.59 5.75 31.16
N LYS A 116 -5.29 6.80 30.70
CA LYS A 116 -6.10 7.67 31.58
C LYS A 116 -7.15 6.88 32.35
N LYS A 117 -7.89 5.98 31.66
CA LYS A 117 -8.90 5.11 32.30
C LYS A 117 -8.26 4.11 33.27
N ARG A 118 -7.12 3.51 32.91
CA ARG A 118 -6.36 2.58 33.75
C ARG A 118 -5.87 3.25 35.03
N LEU A 119 -5.30 4.45 34.93
CA LEU A 119 -4.83 5.24 36.07
C LEU A 119 -5.98 5.61 37.01
N LYS A 120 -7.16 6.00 36.49
CA LYS A 120 -8.36 6.22 37.32
C LYS A 120 -8.76 4.96 38.11
N ARG A 121 -8.78 3.79 37.46
CA ARG A 121 -9.09 2.51 38.12
C ARG A 121 -8.04 2.11 39.15
N GLN A 122 -6.76 2.33 38.88
CA GLN A 122 -5.67 2.05 39.83
C GLN A 122 -5.81 2.93 41.09
N ARG A 123 -6.00 4.24 40.93
CA ARG A 123 -6.25 5.16 42.05
C ARG A 123 -7.47 4.75 42.89
N TYR A 124 -8.56 4.32 42.24
CA TYR A 124 -9.74 3.81 42.94
C TYR A 124 -9.42 2.52 43.72
N LYS A 125 -8.74 1.55 43.10
CA LYS A 125 -8.31 0.31 43.75
C LYS A 125 -7.39 0.56 44.95
N GLU A 126 -6.42 1.46 44.81
CA GLU A 126 -5.52 1.87 45.90
C GLU A 126 -6.27 2.51 47.06
N LYS A 127 -7.22 3.43 46.76
CA LYS A 127 -8.09 4.03 47.77
C LYS A 127 -8.89 2.96 48.52
N MET A 128 -9.55 2.05 47.81
CA MET A 128 -10.32 0.96 48.43
C MET A 128 -9.45 0.01 49.27
N LYS A 129 -8.24 -0.34 48.80
CA LYS A 129 -7.26 -1.11 49.58
C LYS A 129 -6.84 -0.39 50.85
N SER A 130 -6.57 0.92 50.78
CA SER A 130 -6.19 1.72 51.95
C SER A 130 -7.31 1.84 53.00
N LEU A 131 -8.57 1.94 52.54
CA LEU A 131 -9.76 1.92 53.41
C LEU A 131 -9.92 0.55 54.10
N ARG A 132 -9.76 -0.55 53.36
CA ARG A 132 -9.78 -1.91 53.93
C ARG A 132 -8.66 -2.11 54.94
N LYS A 133 -7.44 -1.62 54.68
CA LYS A 133 -6.32 -1.72 55.63
C LYS A 133 -6.59 -0.92 56.92
N LYS A 134 -7.13 0.30 56.82
CA LYS A 134 -7.49 1.11 58.00
C LYS A 134 -8.62 0.48 58.83
N ASN A 135 -9.55 -0.21 58.18
CA ASN A 135 -10.64 -0.91 58.88
C ASN A 135 -10.23 -2.31 59.38
N GLY A 136 -9.16 -2.90 58.82
CA GLY A 136 -8.67 -4.24 59.14
C GLY A 136 -7.62 -4.30 60.26
N GLU A 137 -7.19 -3.17 60.85
CA GLU A 137 -6.41 -3.16 62.10
C GLU A 137 -7.27 -3.44 63.35
N LYS A 138 -8.55 -3.76 63.19
CA LYS A 138 -9.43 -4.17 64.29
C LYS A 138 -9.63 -5.66 64.47
N ASP A 139 -9.26 -6.52 63.51
CA ASP A 139 -9.44 -7.97 63.69
C ASP A 139 -8.30 -8.76 63.05
N VAL A 140 -7.48 -9.35 63.93
CA VAL A 140 -6.74 -10.58 63.66
C VAL A 140 -7.79 -11.71 63.63
N GLU A 141 -7.63 -12.67 62.72
CA GLU A 141 -8.48 -13.85 62.45
C GLU A 141 -9.62 -13.66 61.42
N ASN A 142 -9.34 -13.93 60.15
CA ASN A 142 -9.90 -15.12 59.49
C ASN A 142 -9.36 -15.32 58.08
N GLU A 143 -9.17 -16.59 57.75
CA GLU A 143 -8.72 -17.12 56.47
C GLU A 143 -9.73 -16.89 55.33
N THR A 144 -9.21 -17.01 54.10
CA THR A 144 -9.90 -17.45 52.85
C THR A 144 -11.20 -16.75 52.46
N ASP A 145 -11.17 -16.01 51.33
CA ASP A 145 -11.77 -16.53 50.09
C ASP A 145 -11.72 -15.53 48.91
N GLU A 146 -11.55 -16.14 47.75
CA GLU A 146 -11.54 -15.60 46.38
C GLU A 146 -12.85 -14.86 46.04
N ASP A 147 -12.77 -13.66 45.48
CA ASP A 147 -13.00 -13.33 44.06
C ASP A 147 -14.48 -13.18 43.66
N GLY A 148 -14.77 -12.15 42.88
CA GLY A 148 -16.08 -11.91 42.27
C GLY A 148 -16.91 -10.77 42.87
N SER A 149 -16.68 -9.54 42.40
CA SER A 149 -17.77 -8.55 42.36
C SER A 149 -17.55 -7.56 41.22
N GLU A 150 -17.94 -8.01 40.04
CA GLU A 150 -18.38 -7.19 38.91
C GLU A 150 -19.58 -6.32 39.37
N SER A 151 -19.40 -5.01 39.43
CA SER A 151 -20.51 -4.07 39.62
C SER A 151 -20.70 -3.26 38.34
N SER A 152 -21.60 -3.80 37.53
CA SER A 152 -22.33 -3.12 36.47
C SER A 152 -23.06 -1.89 37.02
N SER A 153 -22.91 -0.75 36.36
CA SER A 153 -23.82 0.38 36.52
C SER A 153 -24.30 0.83 35.14
N THR A 154 -25.39 0.21 34.71
CA THR A 154 -26.33 0.71 33.70
C THR A 154 -26.81 2.10 34.12
N VAL A 155 -26.66 3.08 33.23
CA VAL A 155 -27.47 4.31 33.27
C VAL A 155 -28.09 4.51 31.89
N GLU A 156 -29.39 4.25 31.85
CA GLU A 156 -30.29 4.49 30.74
C GLU A 156 -30.43 5.99 30.46
N ASN A 157 -30.47 6.35 29.17
CA ASN A 157 -31.06 7.59 28.72
C ASN A 157 -31.71 7.32 27.36
N VAL A 158 -32.98 6.93 27.40
CA VAL A 158 -33.87 6.82 26.26
C VAL A 158 -34.68 8.12 26.20
N VAL A 159 -34.49 8.90 25.14
CA VAL A 159 -35.48 9.87 24.67
C VAL A 159 -35.64 9.64 23.18
N GLU A 160 -36.81 9.13 22.82
CA GLU A 160 -37.30 8.91 21.46
C GLU A 160 -37.53 10.25 20.74
N ARG A 161 -37.15 10.29 19.46
CA ARG A 161 -37.91 11.05 18.46
C ARG A 161 -37.77 10.38 17.09
N SER A 162 -38.75 9.55 16.80
CA SER A 162 -39.11 9.04 15.48
C SER A 162 -39.47 10.18 14.52
N ASN A 163 -38.90 10.16 13.31
CA ASN A 163 -39.53 10.71 12.11
C ASN A 163 -39.18 9.79 10.93
N GLN A 164 -40.21 9.16 10.38
CA GLN A 164 -40.19 8.43 9.12
C GLN A 164 -40.29 9.42 7.97
N ILE A 165 -39.44 9.29 6.97
CA ILE A 165 -39.71 9.73 5.59
C ILE A 165 -39.23 8.60 4.69
N THR A 166 -40.16 8.04 3.92
CA THR A 166 -39.94 7.09 2.83
C THR A 166 -39.50 7.85 1.59
N ASP A 167 -38.65 7.22 0.77
CA ASP A 167 -38.89 6.94 -0.66
C ASP A 167 -37.55 6.80 -1.42
N GLU A 168 -37.39 5.57 -1.91
CA GLU A 168 -36.97 5.18 -3.25
C GLU A 168 -35.56 5.47 -3.82
N GLU A 169 -35.08 4.38 -4.44
CA GLU A 169 -34.21 4.26 -5.60
C GLU A 169 -32.71 3.93 -5.40
N ASN A 170 -32.44 2.66 -5.75
CA ASN A 170 -31.41 2.22 -6.70
C ASN A 170 -30.27 1.32 -6.15
N SER A 171 -30.62 0.07 -5.84
CA SER A 171 -29.67 -1.04 -5.72
C SER A 171 -29.56 -1.78 -7.05
N LYS A 172 -28.55 -1.45 -7.87
CA LYS A 172 -28.20 -2.26 -9.05
C LYS A 172 -27.13 -3.28 -8.68
N VAL A 173 -27.59 -4.48 -8.33
CA VAL A 173 -26.81 -5.73 -8.26
C VAL A 173 -26.51 -6.19 -9.68
N VAL A 174 -25.24 -6.42 -10.03
CA VAL A 174 -24.86 -7.16 -11.24
C VAL A 174 -23.71 -8.13 -10.91
N GLN A 175 -24.02 -9.42 -11.00
CA GLN A 175 -23.05 -10.52 -11.05
C GLN A 175 -22.34 -10.55 -12.40
N PRO A 176 -21.11 -11.10 -12.51
CA PRO A 176 -20.58 -11.53 -13.79
C PRO A 176 -20.53 -13.06 -13.88
N ASN A 177 -21.39 -13.64 -14.72
CA ASN A 177 -21.10 -14.89 -15.43
C ASN A 177 -20.95 -14.55 -16.91
N GLY A 178 -19.83 -14.93 -17.50
CA GLY A 178 -19.53 -14.75 -18.91
C GLY A 178 -19.94 -15.96 -19.75
N SER A 179 -20.27 -15.72 -21.02
CA SER A 179 -19.90 -16.54 -22.20
C SER A 179 -20.54 -15.98 -23.48
N SER A 180 -19.85 -16.19 -24.61
CA SER A 180 -20.23 -15.96 -26.03
C SER A 180 -20.34 -14.49 -26.48
N GLU A 181 -19.89 -14.03 -27.65
CA GLU A 181 -19.30 -14.64 -28.85
C GLU A 181 -18.62 -13.49 -29.65
N ALA A 182 -17.68 -13.84 -30.52
CA ALA A 182 -16.86 -12.96 -31.34
C ALA A 182 -17.63 -12.18 -32.42
N GLN A 183 -17.25 -10.92 -32.71
CA GLN A 183 -17.25 -10.36 -34.08
C GLN A 183 -16.11 -9.33 -34.27
N LYS A 184 -15.50 -9.40 -35.46
CA LYS A 184 -14.42 -8.55 -36.00
C LYS A 184 -14.95 -7.15 -36.30
N ASP A 185 -14.12 -6.11 -36.19
CA ASP A 185 -14.03 -5.03 -37.19
C ASP A 185 -12.81 -4.10 -37.00
N LYS A 186 -12.38 -3.49 -38.13
CA LYS A 186 -11.15 -2.71 -38.35
C LYS A 186 -11.19 -1.31 -37.70
N PRO A 187 -10.03 -0.66 -37.44
CA PRO A 187 -9.99 0.64 -36.77
C PRO A 187 -10.16 1.83 -37.73
N GLU A 188 -11.09 2.72 -37.38
CA GLU A 188 -11.35 4.02 -37.99
C GLU A 188 -10.53 5.13 -37.30
N LYS A 189 -10.03 6.08 -38.10
CA LYS A 189 -9.23 7.24 -37.66
C LYS A 189 -10.14 8.39 -37.22
N GLN A 190 -9.96 8.95 -36.02
CA GLN A 190 -10.38 10.32 -35.65
C GLN A 190 -9.41 10.89 -34.60
N SER A 191 -8.53 11.82 -34.98
CA SER A 191 -8.66 13.29 -34.84
C SER A 191 -8.54 13.79 -33.40
N VAL A 192 -7.32 14.15 -33.00
CA VAL A 192 -6.99 14.83 -31.74
C VAL A 192 -7.45 16.29 -31.82
N ARG A 193 -8.24 16.72 -30.83
CA ARG A 193 -8.61 18.13 -30.61
C ARG A 193 -7.44 18.87 -29.97
N LYS A 194 -7.22 20.09 -30.47
CA LYS A 194 -6.20 21.07 -30.10
C LYS A 194 -6.55 21.67 -28.74
N ALA A 195 -5.63 21.61 -27.77
CA ALA A 195 -5.74 22.36 -26.51
C ALA A 195 -4.74 23.52 -26.55
N GLU A 196 -5.25 24.71 -26.25
CA GLU A 196 -4.52 25.98 -26.16
C GLU A 196 -3.53 25.95 -24.99
N VAL A 197 -2.37 26.59 -25.19
CA VAL A 197 -1.31 26.77 -24.19
C VAL A 197 -1.54 28.14 -23.56
N GLU A 198 -1.87 28.17 -22.26
CA GLU A 198 -1.68 29.35 -21.43
C GLU A 198 -0.19 29.50 -21.12
N GLU A 199 0.31 30.70 -21.38
CA GLU A 199 1.68 31.16 -21.22
C GLU A 199 1.92 31.51 -19.74
N THR A 200 2.83 30.80 -19.07
CA THR A 200 3.33 31.19 -17.74
C THR A 200 4.80 31.55 -17.85
N ASP A 201 5.11 32.79 -17.49
CA ASP A 201 6.45 33.38 -17.52
C ASP A 201 7.38 32.75 -16.48
N ASP A 202 8.54 32.24 -16.92
CA ASP A 202 9.65 31.78 -16.08
C ASP A 202 10.52 32.95 -15.58
N PRO A 203 10.67 33.19 -14.26
CA PRO A 203 11.59 34.20 -13.74
C PRO A 203 12.93 33.57 -13.33
N SER A 204 13.86 33.37 -14.28
CA SER A 204 15.24 32.98 -13.91
C SER A 204 16.38 33.60 -14.73
N SER A 205 16.14 34.73 -15.41
CA SER A 205 17.19 35.51 -16.07
C SER A 205 17.67 36.69 -15.21
N SER A 206 18.43 36.43 -14.13
CA SER A 206 19.27 37.46 -13.50
C SER A 206 20.38 36.87 -12.64
N ILE A 207 21.48 36.46 -13.27
CA ILE A 207 22.79 36.42 -12.61
C ILE A 207 23.66 37.46 -13.31
N LYS A 208 23.85 38.58 -12.61
CA LYS A 208 24.67 39.72 -13.03
C LYS A 208 26.14 39.35 -12.93
N ASN A 209 26.87 39.49 -14.04
CA ASN A 209 28.33 39.39 -14.07
C ASN A 209 28.96 40.59 -13.36
N ALA A 210 29.65 40.34 -12.25
CA ALA A 210 30.51 41.31 -11.57
C ALA A 210 31.82 40.64 -11.19
N SER A 211 32.86 40.79 -12.02
CA SER A 211 34.26 40.66 -11.59
C SER A 211 35.19 41.41 -12.55
N GLY A 212 35.18 42.74 -12.46
CA GLY A 212 36.32 43.54 -12.89
C GLY A 212 37.37 43.53 -11.79
N ASN A 213 38.40 42.71 -11.91
CA ASN A 213 39.58 42.78 -11.03
C ASN A 213 40.74 43.41 -11.80
N SER A 214 41.00 44.68 -11.51
CA SER A 214 42.08 45.46 -12.10
C SER A 214 43.38 45.24 -11.32
N VAL A 215 44.39 44.71 -12.00
CA VAL A 215 45.73 44.49 -11.46
C VAL A 215 46.47 45.83 -11.37
N LYS A 216 46.59 46.38 -10.16
CA LYS A 216 47.53 47.48 -9.85
C LYS A 216 48.93 46.90 -9.71
N ARG A 217 49.78 47.18 -10.70
CA ARG A 217 51.24 46.98 -10.63
C ARG A 217 51.81 47.95 -9.59
N ARG A 218 52.54 47.44 -8.59
CA ARG A 218 53.46 48.24 -7.77
C ARG A 218 54.85 48.10 -8.40
N ASN A 219 55.50 49.24 -8.61
CA ASN A 219 56.90 49.31 -8.96
C ASN A 219 57.73 49.02 -7.70
N GLU A 220 58.75 48.18 -7.83
CA GLU A 220 59.86 48.11 -6.87
C GLU A 220 61.01 48.95 -7.42
N ASP A 221 61.68 49.67 -6.52
CA ASP A 221 62.81 50.54 -6.79
C ASP A 221 64.03 49.76 -7.32
N THR A 222 64.61 50.22 -8.43
CA THR A 222 66.06 50.37 -8.68
C THR A 222 66.29 51.11 -9.99
#